data_AF-A0A7G3FJH6-F1
#
_entry.id   AF-A0A7G3FJH6-F1
#
_cell.length_a   1.000
_cell.length_b   1.000
_cell.length_c   1.000
_cell.angle_alpha   90.00
_cell.angle_beta   90.00
_cell.angle_gamma   90.00
#
_symmetry.space_group_name_H-M   'P 1'
#
loop_
_entity.id
_entity.type
_entity.pdbx_description
1 polymer ?
#
loop_
_entity_poly.entity_id
_entity_poly.type
_entity_poly.pdbx_seq_one_letter_code
_entity_poly.pdbx_strand_id
1 'polypeptide(L)'
;MFKVILRFGLIIAALLILFQLSKMSLFIPEMSQDLTIGLVGAAFIGLGGYLGLKFRKVEIIEVSPSIEIDHDRIQSLGLTEREMEVLQHIAEGCSNVEIGEKLFVSENTIKTHVSNLFVKLDVKRRTQAVTKAKELRIIA
;
A
#
# COMPACT_ATOMS: atom_id res chain seq x y z
N MET A 1 1.62 17.77 1.04
CA MET A 1 1.56 18.16 -0.38
C MET A 1 2.89 18.71 -0.91
N PHE A 2 3.53 19.67 -0.23
CA PHE A 2 4.82 20.25 -0.66
C PHE A 2 5.92 19.22 -0.98
N LYS A 3 6.07 18.18 -0.14
CA LYS A 3 7.05 17.08 -0.36
C LYS A 3 6.80 16.27 -1.64
N VAL A 4 5.56 16.22 -2.13
CA VAL A 4 5.19 15.50 -3.36
C VAL A 4 5.54 16.35 -4.58
N ILE A 5 5.19 17.64 -4.53
CA ILE A 5 5.52 18.64 -5.55
C ILE A 5 7.04 18.73 -5.75
N LEU A 6 7.82 18.69 -4.65
CA LEU A 6 9.28 18.72 -4.70
C LEU A 6 9.88 17.51 -5.43
N ARG A 7 9.32 16.30 -5.22
CA ARG A 7 9.79 15.07 -5.88
C ARG A 7 9.50 15.09 -7.38
N PHE A 8 8.30 15.53 -7.78
CA PHE A 8 7.96 15.66 -9.20
C PHE A 8 8.77 16.77 -9.89
N GLY A 9 9.02 17.89 -9.20
CA GLY A 9 9.87 18.97 -9.71
C GLY A 9 11.31 18.52 -9.96
N LEU A 10 11.88 17.70 -9.07
CA LEU A 10 13.23 17.16 -9.22
C LEU A 10 13.34 16.20 -10.42
N ILE A 11 12.31 15.38 -10.66
CA ILE A 11 12.23 14.48 -11.81
C ILE A 11 12.16 15.27 -13.12
N ILE A 12 11.32 16.30 -13.19
CA ILE A 12 11.19 17.15 -14.39
C ILE A 12 12.51 17.89 -14.66
N ALA A 13 13.16 18.43 -13.62
CA ALA A 13 14.46 19.08 -13.76
C ALA A 13 15.54 18.11 -14.27
N ALA A 14 15.58 16.88 -13.76
CA ALA A 14 16.51 15.84 -14.22
C ALA A 14 16.26 15.45 -15.69
N LEU A 15 14.99 15.34 -16.12
CA LEU A 15 14.64 15.09 -17.52
C LEU A 15 15.06 16.24 -18.44
N LEU A 16 14.86 17.49 -18.02
CA LEU A 16 15.28 18.67 -18.78
C LEU A 16 16.80 18.76 -18.89
N ILE A 17 17.54 18.43 -17.83
CA ILE A 17 19.01 18.38 -17.85
C ILE A 17 19.48 17.27 -18.79
N LEU A 18 18.86 16.09 -18.74
CA LEU A 18 19.19 14.99 -19.65
C LEU A 18 18.91 15.34 -21.12
N PHE A 19 17.82 16.07 -21.39
CA PHE A 19 17.50 16.58 -22.72
C PHE A 19 18.50 17.66 -23.20
N GLN A 20 18.94 18.54 -22.30
CA GLN A 20 19.97 19.54 -22.59
C GLN A 20 21.34 18.88 -22.87
N LEU A 21 21.68 17.84 -22.12
CA LEU A 21 22.90 17.05 -22.35
C LEU A 21 22.87 16.34 -23.72
N SER A 22 21.69 15.90 -24.20
CA SER A 22 21.52 15.37 -25.56
C SER A 22 21.82 16.41 -26.64
N LYS A 23 21.50 17.70 -26.40
CA LYS A 23 21.84 18.80 -27.30
C LYS A 23 23.28 19.26 -27.20
N MET A 24 23.96 19.02 -26.08
CA MET A 24 25.37 19.33 -25.90
C MET A 24 26.23 18.27 -26.61
N SER A 25 26.16 18.32 -27.94
CA SER A 25 27.09 17.72 -28.88
C SER A 25 28.50 18.26 -28.59
N LEU A 26 29.16 17.66 -27.61
CA LEU A 26 30.58 17.81 -27.43
C LEU A 26 31.18 16.42 -27.36
N PHE A 27 31.80 16.05 -28.47
CA PHE A 27 32.95 15.15 -28.56
C PHE A 27 32.73 13.63 -28.72
N ILE A 28 31.74 13.18 -29.49
CA ILE A 28 31.88 11.85 -30.15
C ILE A 28 31.52 11.98 -31.65
N PRO A 29 32.40 11.57 -32.59
CA PRO A 29 32.26 11.82 -34.02
C PRO A 29 31.15 10.97 -34.63
N GLU A 30 30.41 11.53 -35.60
CA GLU A 30 29.48 10.86 -36.55
C GLU A 30 29.03 9.44 -36.21
N MET A 31 28.40 9.27 -35.05
CA MET A 31 27.84 7.98 -34.67
C MET A 31 26.39 7.96 -35.14
N SER A 32 26.04 7.04 -36.04
CA SER A 32 24.69 6.94 -36.64
C SER A 32 23.61 7.11 -35.55
N GLN A 33 22.57 7.88 -35.85
CA GLN A 33 21.45 8.13 -34.94
C GLN A 33 20.87 6.83 -34.36
N ASP A 34 20.98 5.74 -35.13
CA ASP A 34 20.60 4.39 -34.74
C ASP A 34 21.34 3.87 -33.49
N LEU A 35 22.64 4.16 -33.37
CA LEU A 35 23.47 3.68 -32.25
C LEU A 35 23.18 4.47 -30.96
N THR A 36 22.81 5.74 -31.09
CA THR A 36 22.37 6.55 -29.94
C THR A 36 21.03 6.07 -29.38
N ILE A 37 20.07 5.76 -30.25
CA ILE A 37 18.77 5.19 -29.87
C ILE A 37 18.99 3.83 -29.19
N GLY A 38 19.90 3.01 -29.72
CA GLY A 38 20.29 1.73 -29.12
C GLY A 38 20.84 1.87 -27.69
N LEU A 39 21.73 2.83 -27.45
CA LEU A 39 22.30 3.07 -26.11
C LEU A 39 21.27 3.58 -25.10
N VAL A 40 20.38 4.48 -25.52
CA VAL A 40 19.27 4.95 -24.67
C VAL A 40 18.33 3.80 -24.33
N GLY A 41 17.94 2.97 -25.31
CA GLY A 41 17.12 1.79 -25.08
C GLY A 41 17.74 0.80 -24.09
N ALA A 42 19.04 0.51 -24.24
CA ALA A 42 19.77 -0.37 -23.33
C ALA A 42 19.81 0.18 -21.89
N ALA A 43 19.99 1.49 -21.72
CA ALA A 43 19.95 2.14 -20.42
C ALA A 43 18.56 2.02 -19.76
N PHE A 44 17.48 2.20 -20.51
CA PHE A 44 16.11 2.05 -20.01
C PHE A 44 15.76 0.60 -19.65
N ILE A 45 16.23 -0.39 -20.41
CA ILE A 45 16.04 -1.82 -20.10
C ILE A 45 16.80 -2.19 -18.82
N GLY A 46 18.05 -1.74 -18.69
CA GLY A 46 18.86 -1.95 -17.48
C GLY A 46 18.22 -1.31 -16.25
N LEU A 47 17.78 -0.04 -16.38
CA LEU A 47 17.13 0.69 -15.30
C LEU A 47 15.76 0.09 -14.93
N GLY A 48 14.95 -0.27 -15.92
CA GLY A 48 13.64 -0.91 -15.72
C GLY A 48 13.75 -2.29 -15.09
N GLY A 49 14.72 -3.10 -15.51
CA GLY A 49 15.03 -4.39 -14.89
C GLY A 49 15.55 -4.22 -13.45
N TYR A 50 16.47 -3.29 -13.23
CA TYR A 50 17.01 -3.00 -11.89
C TYR A 50 15.91 -2.53 -10.91
N LEU A 51 15.05 -1.62 -11.34
CA LEU A 51 13.92 -1.14 -10.54
C LEU A 51 12.86 -2.24 -10.35
N GLY A 52 12.50 -2.97 -11.42
CA GLY A 52 11.49 -4.03 -11.39
C GLY A 52 11.85 -5.20 -10.48
N LEU A 53 13.13 -5.60 -10.45
CA LEU A 53 13.62 -6.61 -9.51
C LEU A 53 13.65 -6.09 -8.06
N LYS A 54 13.93 -4.79 -7.86
CA LYS A 54 13.94 -4.17 -6.52
C LYS A 54 12.55 -4.04 -5.91
N PHE A 55 11.49 -3.90 -6.72
CA PHE A 55 10.10 -3.87 -6.25
C PHE A 55 9.44 -5.26 -6.16
N ARG A 56 10.06 -6.31 -6.73
CA ARG A 56 9.59 -7.71 -6.62
C ARG A 56 9.82 -8.32 -5.24
N LYS A 57 10.60 -7.67 -4.37
CA LYS A 57 10.67 -8.01 -2.94
C LYS A 57 9.59 -7.23 -2.17
N VAL A 58 8.32 -7.38 -2.56
CA VAL A 58 7.30 -7.52 -1.53
C VAL A 58 7.63 -8.86 -0.92
N GLU A 59 8.47 -8.81 0.11
CA GLU A 59 8.72 -9.94 0.98
C GLU A 59 7.33 -10.43 1.37
N ILE A 60 6.93 -11.58 0.82
CA ILE A 60 5.93 -12.41 1.47
C ILE A 60 6.64 -12.83 2.75
N ILE A 61 6.63 -11.93 3.72
CA ILE A 61 6.90 -12.31 5.09
C ILE A 61 5.70 -13.19 5.37
N GLU A 62 5.94 -14.49 5.37
CA GLU A 62 5.16 -15.43 6.13
C GLU A 62 5.32 -15.01 7.60
N VAL A 63 4.67 -13.91 7.97
CA VAL A 63 4.52 -13.54 9.35
C VAL A 63 3.49 -14.57 9.82
N SER A 64 3.97 -15.66 10.41
CA SER A 64 3.34 -16.15 11.62
C SER A 64 3.89 -15.28 12.74
N PRO A 65 3.30 -14.12 13.05
CA PRO A 65 3.47 -13.62 14.37
C PRO A 65 2.43 -14.39 15.17
N SER A 66 2.86 -15.16 16.15
CA SER A 66 2.10 -15.17 17.38
C SER A 66 2.08 -13.72 17.88
N ILE A 67 1.23 -12.86 17.29
CA ILE A 67 0.72 -11.71 18.00
C ILE A 67 0.00 -12.38 19.15
N GLU A 68 0.60 -12.36 20.33
CA GLU A 68 -0.15 -12.54 21.55
C GLU A 68 -1.22 -11.46 21.50
N ILE A 69 -2.41 -11.86 21.03
CA ILE A 69 -3.56 -11.00 20.97
C ILE A 69 -3.83 -10.65 22.43
N ASP A 70 -3.63 -9.38 22.76
CA ASP A 70 -3.80 -8.85 24.11
C ASP A 70 -5.29 -8.93 24.46
N HIS A 71 -5.71 -10.07 25.00
CA HIS A 71 -7.10 -10.38 25.35
C HIS A 71 -7.64 -9.41 26.40
N ASP A 72 -6.78 -8.84 27.25
CA ASP A 72 -7.15 -7.83 28.25
C ASP A 72 -7.57 -6.52 27.57
N ARG A 73 -6.88 -6.12 26.49
CA ARG A 73 -7.30 -4.96 25.68
C ARG A 73 -8.61 -5.17 24.96
N ILE A 74 -8.88 -6.38 24.45
CA ILE A 74 -10.16 -6.70 23.82
C ILE A 74 -11.31 -6.54 24.82
N GLN A 75 -11.15 -7.04 26.05
CA GLN A 75 -12.13 -6.83 27.12
C GLN A 75 -12.27 -5.36 27.49
N SER A 76 -11.18 -4.60 27.55
CA SER A 76 -11.24 -3.16 27.88
C SER A 76 -12.06 -2.33 26.89
N LEU A 77 -12.10 -2.76 25.62
CA LEU A 77 -12.87 -2.12 24.55
C LEU A 77 -14.32 -2.61 24.47
N GLY A 78 -14.67 -3.68 25.21
CA GLY A 78 -16.00 -4.28 25.17
C GLY A 78 -16.37 -4.84 23.79
N LEU A 79 -15.39 -5.27 22.99
CA LEU A 79 -15.62 -5.87 21.68
C LEU A 79 -16.19 -7.28 21.85
N THR A 80 -17.29 -7.55 21.16
CA THR A 80 -17.86 -8.90 21.09
C THR A 80 -17.06 -9.77 20.13
N GLU A 81 -17.13 -11.09 20.29
CA GLU A 81 -16.50 -12.04 19.36
C GLU A 81 -16.91 -11.76 17.91
N ARG A 82 -18.19 -11.45 17.71
CA ARG A 82 -18.73 -11.14 16.38
C ARG A 82 -18.17 -9.86 15.77
N GLU A 83 -17.97 -8.83 16.59
CA GLU A 83 -17.33 -7.59 16.13
C GLU A 83 -15.85 -7.80 15.81
N MET A 84 -15.19 -8.73 16.52
CA MET A 84 -13.80 -9.11 16.24
C MET A 84 -13.68 -9.84 14.90
N GLU A 85 -14.54 -10.81 14.63
CA GLU A 85 -14.59 -11.51 13.34
C GLU A 85 -14.83 -10.53 12.18
N VAL A 86 -15.77 -9.60 12.37
CA VAL A 86 -16.04 -8.54 11.39
C VAL A 86 -14.82 -7.64 11.18
N LEU A 87 -14.14 -7.24 12.26
CA LEU A 87 -12.92 -6.42 12.18
C LEU A 87 -11.78 -7.14 11.43
N GLN A 88 -11.65 -8.45 11.61
CA GLN A 88 -10.64 -9.25 10.93
C GLN A 88 -10.89 -9.33 9.43
N HIS A 89 -12.12 -9.63 9.01
CA HIS A 89 -12.47 -9.57 7.58
C HIS A 89 -12.41 -8.15 7.01
N ILE A 90 -12.60 -7.13 7.85
CA ILE A 90 -12.38 -5.74 7.43
C ILE A 90 -10.91 -5.50 7.08
N ALA A 91 -9.99 -6.04 7.88
CA ALA A 91 -8.55 -5.96 7.67
C ALA A 91 -8.07 -6.74 6.44
N GLU A 92 -8.74 -7.87 6.13
CA GLU A 92 -8.55 -8.64 4.89
C GLU A 92 -9.03 -7.89 3.63
N GLY A 93 -9.81 -6.81 3.80
CA GLY A 93 -10.32 -5.99 2.70
C GLY A 93 -11.70 -6.41 2.18
N CYS A 94 -12.41 -7.31 2.87
CA CYS A 94 -13.68 -7.86 2.37
C CYS A 94 -14.85 -6.86 2.39
N SER A 95 -15.68 -6.81 1.35
CA SER A 95 -16.89 -5.96 1.36
C SER A 95 -17.91 -6.41 2.41
N ASN A 96 -18.87 -5.56 2.80
CA ASN A 96 -19.89 -5.95 3.79
C ASN A 96 -20.76 -7.13 3.31
N VAL A 97 -20.90 -7.28 1.99
CA VAL A 97 -21.61 -8.40 1.36
C VAL A 97 -20.80 -9.67 1.55
N GLU A 98 -19.51 -9.66 1.18
CA GLU A 98 -18.59 -10.80 1.37
C GLU A 98 -18.47 -11.22 2.83
N ILE A 99 -18.42 -10.25 3.75
CA ILE A 99 -18.41 -10.53 5.19
C ILE A 99 -19.70 -11.24 5.59
N GLY A 100 -20.85 -10.78 5.09
CA GLY A 100 -22.14 -11.41 5.36
C GLY A 100 -22.19 -12.86 4.85
N GLU A 101 -21.68 -13.10 3.65
CA GLU A 101 -21.58 -14.45 3.07
C GLU A 101 -20.65 -15.37 3.89
N LYS A 102 -19.45 -14.90 4.24
CA LYS A 102 -18.49 -15.66 5.06
C LYS A 102 -19.05 -16.00 6.44
N LEU A 103 -19.80 -15.08 7.01
CA LEU A 103 -20.33 -15.16 8.37
C LEU A 103 -21.77 -15.68 8.42
N PHE A 104 -22.35 -16.10 7.29
CA PHE A 104 -23.73 -16.61 7.17
C PHE A 104 -24.81 -15.65 7.72
N VAL A 105 -24.66 -14.34 7.50
CA VAL A 105 -25.62 -13.30 7.93
C VAL A 105 -25.86 -12.27 6.82
N SER A 106 -26.95 -11.50 6.94
CA SER A 106 -27.26 -10.46 5.94
C SER A 106 -26.26 -9.30 5.96
N GLU A 107 -26.07 -8.63 4.82
CA GLU A 107 -25.25 -7.40 4.72
C GLU A 107 -25.72 -6.32 5.71
N ASN A 108 -27.03 -6.24 5.97
CA ASN A 108 -27.59 -5.28 6.91
C ASN A 108 -27.16 -5.58 8.36
N THR A 109 -27.10 -6.86 8.72
CA THR A 109 -26.57 -7.31 10.01
C THR A 109 -25.09 -6.91 10.16
N ILE A 110 -24.30 -7.07 9.10
CA ILE A 110 -22.89 -6.62 9.09
C ILE A 110 -22.80 -5.11 9.27
N LYS A 111 -23.62 -4.31 8.57
CA LYS A 111 -23.63 -2.85 8.74
C LYS A 111 -23.85 -2.44 10.20
N THR A 112 -24.75 -3.11 10.91
CA THR A 112 -24.99 -2.89 12.34
C THR A 112 -23.75 -3.22 13.18
N HIS A 113 -23.12 -4.38 12.96
CA HIS A 113 -21.89 -4.75 13.66
C HIS A 113 -20.74 -3.76 13.38
N VAL A 114 -20.57 -3.33 12.12
CA VAL A 114 -19.57 -2.33 11.72
C VAL A 114 -19.81 -0.99 12.42
N SER A 115 -21.07 -0.55 12.51
CA SER A 115 -21.41 0.70 13.19
C SER A 115 -21.06 0.64 14.68
N ASN A 116 -21.42 -0.45 15.36
CA ASN A 116 -21.12 -0.64 16.79
C ASN A 116 -19.61 -0.76 17.03
N LEU A 117 -18.91 -1.51 16.19
CA LEU A 117 -17.46 -1.62 16.19
C LEU A 117 -16.78 -0.24 16.06
N PHE A 118 -17.26 0.61 15.15
CA PHE A 118 -16.70 1.95 14.96
C PHE A 118 -16.90 2.86 16.17
N VAL A 119 -18.06 2.76 16.84
CA VAL A 119 -18.31 3.48 18.09
C VAL A 119 -17.37 3.00 19.19
N LYS A 120 -17.20 1.67 19.36
CA LYS A 120 -16.32 1.09 20.38
C LYS A 120 -14.84 1.40 20.16
N LEU A 121 -14.40 1.43 18.89
CA LEU A 121 -13.05 1.82 18.53
C LEU A 121 -12.85 3.33 18.47
N ASP A 122 -13.89 4.14 18.63
CA ASP A 122 -13.85 5.60 18.47
C ASP A 122 -13.20 6.01 17.13
N VAL A 123 -13.79 5.51 16.03
CA VAL A 123 -13.38 5.78 14.65
C VAL A 123 -14.59 6.08 13.78
N LYS A 124 -14.38 6.75 12.64
CA LYS A 124 -15.46 7.09 11.70
C LYS A 124 -15.33 6.38 10.36
N ARG A 125 -14.16 5.81 10.07
CA ARG A 125 -13.84 5.24 8.77
C ARG A 125 -13.30 3.83 8.94
N ARG A 126 -13.62 2.99 7.97
CA ARG A 126 -13.14 1.62 7.84
C ARG A 126 -11.61 1.51 7.92
N THR A 127 -10.90 2.37 7.20
CA THR A 127 -9.43 2.38 7.24
C THR A 127 -8.87 2.78 8.60
N GLN A 128 -9.52 3.73 9.30
CA GLN A 128 -9.15 4.12 10.65
C GLN A 128 -9.36 2.97 11.65
N ALA A 129 -10.44 2.19 11.50
CA ALA A 129 -10.69 1.01 12.32
C ALA A 129 -9.54 0.00 12.21
N VAL A 130 -9.07 -0.28 10.99
CA VAL A 130 -7.94 -1.20 10.76
C VAL A 130 -6.65 -0.63 11.35
N THR A 131 -6.35 0.64 11.11
CA THR A 131 -5.13 1.28 11.66
C THR A 131 -5.13 1.24 13.19
N LYS A 132 -6.23 1.63 13.82
CA LYS A 132 -6.35 1.65 15.29
C LYS A 132 -6.30 0.25 15.88
N ALA A 133 -6.92 -0.73 15.22
CA ALA A 133 -6.86 -2.12 15.64
C ALA A 133 -5.44 -2.70 15.55
N LYS A 134 -4.64 -2.33 14.54
CA LYS A 134 -3.21 -2.68 14.46
C LYS A 134 -2.38 -1.99 15.55
N GLU A 135 -2.63 -0.70 15.82
CA GLU A 135 -1.97 0.05 16.90
C GLU A 135 -2.25 -0.58 18.27
N LEU A 136 -3.48 -1.03 18.48
CA LEU A 136 -3.92 -1.71 19.70
C LEU A 136 -3.45 -3.17 19.78
N ARG A 137 -2.88 -3.72 18.69
CA ARG A 137 -2.43 -5.11 18.53
C ARG A 137 -3.52 -6.16 18.73
N ILE A 138 -4.75 -5.82 18.32
CA ILE A 138 -5.90 -6.75 18.37
C ILE A 138 -6.14 -7.48 17.04
N ILE A 139 -5.48 -7.06 15.96
CA ILE A 139 -5.45 -7.72 14.64
C ILE A 139 -4.04 -7.68 14.05
N ALA A 140 -3.74 -8.59 13.12
CA ALA A 140 -2.47 -8.68 12.39
C ALA A 140 -2.31 -7.66 11.27
#